data_AF-A0AA91QYG0-F1
#
_entry.id   AF-A0AA91QYG0-F1
#
_cell.length_a   1.000
_cell.length_b   1.000
_cell.length_c   1.000
_cell.angle_alpha   90.00
_cell.angle_beta   90.00
_cell.angle_gamma   90.00
#
_symmetry.space_group_name_H-M   'P 1'
#
loop_
_entity.id
_entity.type
_entity.pdbx_description
1 polymer ?
#
loop_
_entity_poly.entity_id
_entity_poly.type
_entity_poly.pdbx_seq_one_letter_code
_entity_poly.pdbx_strand_id
1 'polypeptide(L)' 'MFFIRIGNVVAWVALIFGALRVAIGVFVASADDPETRARMAARYLGSSTSGEAIDQGILVMVFAIAFGILVKIARSLSKR' A
#
# COMPACT_ATOMS: atom_id res chain seq x y z
N MET A 1 14.62 -16.90 12.95
CA MET A 1 13.97 -17.33 11.68
C MET A 1 12.46 -17.03 11.61
N PHE A 2 11.67 -17.15 12.70
CA PHE A 2 10.21 -16.88 12.71
C PHE A 2 9.85 -15.42 12.39
N PHE A 3 10.43 -14.45 13.12
CA PHE A 3 10.20 -13.02 12.89
C PHE A 3 10.60 -12.55 11.48
N ILE A 4 11.69 -13.09 10.92
CA ILE A 4 12.12 -12.80 9.54
C ILE A 4 11.11 -13.34 8.51
N ARG A 5 10.47 -14.48 8.80
CA ARG A 5 9.46 -15.06 7.91
C ARG A 5 8.16 -14.25 7.96
N ILE A 6 7.72 -13.87 9.16
CA ILE A 6 6.56 -12.99 9.35
C ILE A 6 6.81 -11.62 8.74
N GLY A 7 7.96 -10.99 9.00
CA GLY A 7 8.30 -9.69 8.42
C GLY A 7 8.26 -9.69 6.90
N ASN A 8 8.68 -10.80 6.26
CA ASN A 8 8.59 -10.94 4.81
C ASN A 8 7.14 -11.05 4.32
N VAL A 9 6.28 -11.77 5.04
CA VAL A 9 4.85 -11.85 4.72
C VAL A 9 4.19 -10.50 4.91
N VAL A 10 4.46 -9.80 6.01
CA VAL A 10 3.94 -8.46 6.30
C VAL A 10 4.37 -7.46 5.23
N ALA A 11 5.63 -7.49 4.79
CA ALA A 11 6.11 -6.65 3.69
C ALA A 11 5.32 -6.88 2.39
N TRP A 12 5.10 -8.14 2.02
CA TRP A 12 4.31 -8.48 0.84
C TRP A 12 2.84 -8.05 0.96
N VAL A 13 2.23 -8.30 2.11
CA VAL A 13 0.84 -7.90 2.38
C VAL A 13 0.71 -6.39 2.32
N ALA A 14 1.60 -5.63 2.97
CA ALA A 14 1.60 -4.17 2.92
C ALA A 14 1.79 -3.64 1.49
N LEU A 15 2.67 -4.28 0.70
CA LEU A 15 2.88 -3.90 -0.69
C LEU A 15 1.61 -4.09 -1.54
N ILE A 16 0.93 -5.23 -1.39
CA ILE A 16 -0.32 -5.52 -2.10
C ILE A 16 -1.42 -4.56 -1.67
N PHE A 17 -1.57 -4.29 -0.37
CA PHE A 17 -2.57 -3.34 0.12
C PHE A 17 -2.30 -1.90 -0.36
N GLY A 18 -1.04 -1.47 -0.37
CA GLY A 18 -0.66 -0.18 -0.93
C GLY A 18 -1.00 -0.08 -2.42
N ALA A 19 -0.65 -1.11 -3.20
CA ALA A 19 -0.97 -1.18 -4.63
C ALA A 19 -2.48 -1.17 -4.90
N LEU A 20 -3.28 -1.91 -4.12
CA LEU A 20 -4.73 -1.90 -4.21
C LEU A 20 -5.29 -0.51 -3.89
N ARG A 21 -4.80 0.16 -2.85
CA ARG A 21 -5.25 1.51 -2.48
C ARG A 21 -4.96 2.52 -3.60
N VAL A 22 -3.78 2.45 -4.22
CA VAL A 22 -3.43 3.26 -5.40
C VAL A 22 -4.36 2.95 -6.58
N ALA A 23 -4.56 1.67 -6.89
CA ALA A 23 -5.42 1.26 -8.01
C ALA A 23 -6.87 1.76 -7.84
N ILE A 24 -7.43 1.62 -6.63
CA ILE A 24 -8.76 2.14 -6.31
C ILE A 24 -8.76 3.66 -6.35
N GLY A 25 -7.72 4.33 -5.84
CA GLY A 25 -7.59 5.79 -5.92
C GLY A 25 -7.61 6.31 -7.36
N VAL A 26 -6.89 5.65 -8.27
CA VAL A 26 -6.88 5.96 -9.71
C VAL A 26 -8.25 5.69 -10.34
N PHE A 27 -8.90 4.57 -10.00
CA PHE A 27 -10.24 4.24 -10.48
C PHE A 27 -11.30 5.26 -10.03
N VAL A 28 -11.20 5.75 -8.79
CA VAL A 28 -12.07 6.84 -8.31
C VAL A 28 -11.74 8.14 -9.04
N ALA A 29 -10.46 8.44 -9.26
CA ALA A 29 -10.03 9.64 -9.98
C ALA A 29 -10.52 9.68 -11.44
N SER A 30 -10.73 8.53 -12.09
CA SER A 30 -11.23 8.46 -13.46
C SER A 30 -12.73 8.71 -13.62
N ALA A 31 -13.50 8.86 -12.55
CA ALA A 31 -14.90 9.26 -12.65
C ALA A 31 -15.00 10.71 -13.15
N ASP A 32 -15.81 10.97 -14.19
CA ASP A 32 -15.93 12.30 -14.80
C ASP A 32 -16.62 13.33 -13.91
N ASP A 33 -17.69 12.91 -13.25
CA ASP A 33 -18.53 13.78 -12.43
C ASP A 33 -17.97 13.96 -11.00
N PRO A 34 -17.81 15.19 -10.50
CA PRO A 34 -17.31 15.47 -9.14
C PRO A 34 -18.14 14.86 -8.00
N GLU A 35 -19.46 14.80 -8.15
CA GLU A 35 -20.37 14.23 -7.16
C GLU A 35 -20.23 12.70 -7.12
N THR A 36 -20.13 12.07 -8.29
CA THR A 36 -19.87 10.62 -8.39
C THR A 36 -18.52 10.27 -7.78
N ARG A 37 -17.49 11.09 -8.05
CA ARG A 37 -16.15 10.94 -7.49
C ARG A 37 -16.16 11.02 -5.96
N ALA A 38 -16.88 11.98 -5.38
CA ALA A 38 -17.00 12.13 -3.94
C ALA A 38 -17.72 10.94 -3.28
N ARG A 39 -18.81 10.45 -3.88
CA ARG A 39 -19.53 9.26 -3.38
C ARG A 39 -18.67 8.00 -3.46
N MET A 40 -17.90 7.83 -4.53
CA MET A 40 -16.98 6.70 -4.69
C MET A 40 -15.81 6.78 -3.70
N ALA A 41 -15.24 7.96 -3.47
CA ALA A 41 -14.19 8.17 -2.49
C ALA A 41 -14.66 7.79 -1.07
N ALA A 42 -15.85 8.26 -0.67
CA ALA A 42 -16.43 7.91 0.62
C ALA A 42 -16.66 6.40 0.78
N ARG A 43 -17.09 5.70 -0.29
CA ARG A 43 -17.41 4.27 -0.25
C ARG A 43 -16.19 3.35 -0.32
N TYR A 44 -15.21 3.68 -1.15
CA TYR A 44 -14.09 2.78 -1.45
C TYR A 44 -12.77 3.18 -0.82
N LEU A 45 -12.56 4.47 -0.56
CA LEU A 45 -11.27 4.96 -0.08
C LEU A 45 -11.27 5.27 1.43
N GLY A 46 -12.44 5.58 1.98
CA GLY A 46 -12.56 6.06 3.37
C GLY A 46 -11.70 7.31 3.64
N SER A 47 -11.28 8.00 2.59
CA SER A 47 -10.47 9.22 2.59
C SER A 47 -11.29 10.40 2.07
N SER A 48 -10.77 11.61 2.27
CA SER A 48 -11.44 12.83 1.82
C SER A 48 -11.39 12.95 0.29
N THR A 49 -10.32 12.44 -0.34
CA THR A 49 -10.11 12.54 -1.80
C THR A 49 -9.40 11.33 -2.39
N SER A 50 -9.48 11.16 -3.73
CA SER A 50 -8.73 10.14 -4.49
C SER A 50 -7.22 10.38 -4.44
N GLY A 51 -6.78 11.63 -4.53
CA GLY A 51 -5.35 11.99 -4.44
C GLY A 51 -4.73 11.56 -3.11
N GLU A 52 -5.41 11.87 -2.00
CA GLU A 52 -4.95 11.48 -0.67
C GLU A 52 -4.81 9.95 -0.53
N ALA A 53 -5.73 9.18 -1.11
CA ALA A 53 -5.63 7.72 -1.07
C ALA A 53 -4.46 7.17 -1.91
N ILE A 54 -4.17 7.79 -3.05
CA ILE A 54 -3.01 7.45 -3.89
C ILE A 54 -1.72 7.74 -3.12
N ASP A 55 -1.59 8.93 -2.54
CA ASP A 55 -0.39 9.34 -1.80
C ASP A 55 -0.12 8.40 -0.62
N GLN A 56 -1.15 8.08 0.17
CA GLN A 56 -1.06 7.12 1.26
C GLN A 56 -0.69 5.72 0.77
N GLY A 57 -1.28 5.28 -0.36
CA GLY A 57 -0.96 4.00 -0.97
C GLY A 57 0.51 3.91 -1.41
N ILE A 58 1.02 4.96 -2.07
CA ILE A 58 2.43 5.07 -2.49
C ILE A 58 3.35 5.05 -1.28
N LEU A 59 3.06 5.82 -0.23
CA LEU A 59 3.84 5.82 1.00
C LEU A 59 3.92 4.42 1.62
N VAL A 60 2.78 3.73 1.73
CA VAL A 60 2.74 2.35 2.25
C VAL A 60 3.58 1.41 1.39
N MET A 61 3.54 1.54 0.06
CA MET A 61 4.38 0.74 -0.84
C MET A 61 5.87 1.00 -0.62
N VAL A 62 6.30 2.25 -0.49
CA VAL A 62 7.69 2.60 -0.21
C VAL A 62 8.16 1.99 1.11
N PHE A 63 7.35 2.12 2.17
CA PHE A 63 7.64 1.49 3.46
C PHE A 63 7.71 -0.04 3.36
N ALA A 64 6.78 -0.66 2.63
CA ALA A 64 6.75 -2.11 2.43
C ALA A 64 8.01 -2.62 1.70
N ILE A 65 8.47 -1.89 0.67
CA ILE A 65 9.71 -2.20 -0.06
C ILE A 65 10.92 -2.07 0.87
N ALA A 66 11.05 -0.93 1.56
CA ALA A 66 12.16 -0.69 2.48
C ALA A 66 12.23 -1.77 3.58
N PHE A 67 11.08 -2.09 4.19
CA PHE A 67 10.97 -3.13 5.20
C PHE A 67 11.30 -4.51 4.64
N GLY A 68 10.83 -4.85 3.44
CA GLY A 68 11.17 -6.10 2.77
C GLY A 68 12.67 -6.26 2.49
N ILE A 69 13.35 -5.17 2.11
CA ILE A 69 14.81 -5.14 1.94
C ILE A 69 15.51 -5.42 3.28
N LEU A 70 15.10 -4.75 4.36
CA LEU A 70 15.66 -4.96 5.70
C LEU A 70 15.49 -6.41 6.16
N VAL A 71 14.33 -7.02 5.93
CA VAL A 71 14.08 -8.43 6.24
C VAL A 71 14.99 -9.37 5.44
N LYS A 72 15.27 -9.06 4.17
CA LYS A 72 16.22 -9.83 3.35
C LYS A 72 17.65 -9.71 3.88
N ILE A 73 18.08 -8.51 4.28
CA ILE A 73 19.40 -8.28 4.90
C ILE A 73 19.52 -9.08 6.20
N ALA A 74 18.53 -8.99 7.09
CA ALA A 74 18.52 -9.74 8.35
C ALA A 74 18.58 -11.25 8.12
N ARG A 75 17.88 -11.75 7.09
CA ARG A 75 17.95 -13.17 6.69
C ARG A 75 19.34 -13.56 6.20
N SER A 76 19.97 -12.72 5.39
CA SER A 76 21.32 -12.96 4.86
C SER A 76 22.35 -13.01 5.99
N LEU A 77 22.25 -12.10 6.95
CA LEU A 77 23.17 -12.03 8.08
C LEU A 77 22.97 -13.21 9.04
N SER A 78 21.71 -13.63 9.27
CA SER A 78 21.38 -14.77 10.15
C SER A 78 21.79 -16.15 9.59
N LYS A 79 22.12 -16.24 8.29
CA LYS A 79 22.58 -17.48 7.67
C LYS A 79 24.11 -17.66 7.73
N ARG A 80 24.82 -16.60 8.10
CA ARG A 80 26.28 -16.57 8.23
C ARG A 80 26.67 -16.96 9.65
#